data_AF-A0AA96FLU2-F1
#
_entry.id   AF-A0AA96FLU2-F1
#
_cell.length_a   1.000
_cell.length_b   1.000
_cell.length_c   1.000
_cell.angle_alpha   90.00
_cell.angle_beta   90.00
_cell.angle_gamma   90.00
#
_symmetry.space_group_name_H-M   'P 1'
#
loop_
_entity.id
_entity.type
_entity.pdbx_description
1 polymer ?
#
loop_
_entity_poly.entity_id
_entity_poly.type
_entity_poly.pdbx_seq_one_letter_code
_entity_poly.pdbx_strand_id
1 'polypeptide(L)'
;MREAHPCRATLVAGVVIERSGEEFFARQGLSGVLFGATVPAVATTLPEISTGPTSTRLGDHQLAVSDIFGGNAFLPVLFLLATVISGKPVLPAAHDTDIRLTALGVILTVVHMAGRIFRPRRQYARMGIDSVATVVIHLLGIAGRATIAA
;
A
#
# COMPACT_ATOMS: atom_id res chain seq x y z
N MET A 1 16.44 17.93 20.23
CA MET A 1 16.92 16.56 19.94
C MET A 1 16.16 15.44 20.66
N ARG A 2 15.20 15.71 21.58
CA ARG A 2 14.42 14.67 22.29
C ARG A 2 13.34 13.95 21.45
N GLU A 3 13.00 14.46 20.27
CA GLU A 3 12.00 13.86 19.37
C GLU A 3 12.56 12.78 18.43
N ALA A 4 13.88 12.50 18.45
CA ALA A 4 14.49 11.54 17.53
C ALA A 4 14.26 10.07 17.91
N HIS A 5 13.85 9.80 19.15
CA HIS A 5 13.60 8.45 19.65
C HIS A 5 12.47 7.72 18.91
N PRO A 6 11.27 8.32 18.71
CA PRO A 6 10.18 7.65 17.99
C PRO A 6 10.51 7.39 16.52
N CYS A 7 11.11 8.33 15.78
CA CYS A 7 11.49 8.11 14.38
C CYS A 7 12.52 6.99 14.20
N ARG A 8 13.49 6.88 15.12
CA ARG A 8 14.45 5.78 15.09
C ARG A 8 13.78 4.45 15.40
N ALA A 9 12.85 4.43 16.35
CA ALA A 9 12.11 3.23 16.71
C ALA A 9 11.27 2.72 15.53
N THR A 10 10.55 3.59 14.83
CA THR A 10 9.75 3.19 13.65
C THR A 10 10.62 2.74 12.48
N LEU A 11 11.76 3.39 12.25
CA LEU A 11 12.72 2.94 11.23
C LEU A 11 13.25 1.54 11.52
N VAL A 12 13.69 1.29 12.76
CA VAL A 12 14.20 -0.04 13.17
C VAL A 12 13.09 -1.08 13.10
N ALA A 13 11.88 -0.76 13.58
CA ALA A 13 10.74 -1.67 13.49
C ALA A 13 10.41 -2.04 12.04
N GLY A 14 10.43 -1.06 11.11
CA GLY A 14 10.22 -1.30 9.70
C GLY A 14 11.25 -2.28 9.10
N VAL A 15 12.54 -2.06 9.38
CA VAL A 15 13.62 -2.95 8.92
C VAL A 15 13.49 -4.37 9.50
N VAL A 16 13.10 -4.48 10.78
CA VAL A 16 12.91 -5.79 11.43
C VAL A 16 11.72 -6.53 10.81
N ILE A 17 10.60 -5.85 10.57
CA ILE A 17 9.41 -6.46 9.95
C ILE A 17 9.72 -6.92 8.53
N GLU A 18 10.43 -6.12 7.73
CA GLU A 18 10.81 -6.49 6.38
C GLU A 18 11.64 -7.78 6.37
N ARG A 19 12.76 -7.82 7.12
CA ARG A 19 13.67 -8.97 7.11
C ARG A 19 13.04 -10.24 7.70
N SER A 20 12.38 -10.10 8.86
CA SER A 20 11.75 -11.26 9.51
C SER A 20 10.56 -11.79 8.71
N GLY A 21 9.81 -10.90 8.05
CA GLY A 21 8.69 -11.26 7.22
C GLY A 21 9.11 -11.96 5.92
N GLU A 22 10.16 -11.47 5.24
CA GLU A 22 10.70 -12.13 4.06
C GLU A 22 11.20 -13.55 4.38
N GLU A 23 11.94 -13.72 5.48
CA GLU A 23 12.36 -15.05 5.95
C GLU A 23 11.18 -15.97 6.30
N PHE A 24 10.13 -15.43 6.94
CA PHE A 24 8.94 -16.20 7.31
C PHE A 24 8.20 -16.71 6.07
N PHE A 25 7.95 -15.84 5.08
CA PHE A 25 7.26 -16.21 3.85
C PHE A 25 8.10 -17.21 3.03
N ALA A 26 9.42 -17.02 2.96
CA ALA A 26 10.32 -17.95 2.30
C ALA A 26 10.26 -19.37 2.90
N ARG A 27 10.17 -19.50 4.23
CA ARG A 27 10.03 -20.79 4.91
C ARG A 27 8.69 -21.48 4.64
N GLN A 28 7.64 -20.71 4.37
CA GLN A 28 6.31 -21.21 4.03
C GLN A 28 6.15 -21.55 2.55
N GLY A 29 7.21 -21.42 1.74
CA GLY A 29 7.14 -21.61 0.30
C GLY A 29 6.37 -20.51 -0.45
N LEU A 30 6.12 -19.38 0.21
CA LEU A 30 5.42 -18.24 -0.40
C LEU A 30 6.43 -17.31 -1.07
N SER A 31 6.07 -16.76 -2.24
CA SER A 31 6.95 -15.82 -2.93
C SER A 31 7.19 -14.53 -2.12
N GLY A 32 8.43 -14.03 -2.13
CA GLY A 32 8.77 -12.73 -1.53
C GLY A 32 7.96 -11.57 -2.14
N VAL A 33 7.47 -11.74 -3.36
CA VAL A 33 6.55 -10.83 -4.04
C VAL A 33 5.22 -10.70 -3.30
N LEU A 34 4.66 -11.82 -2.81
CA LEU A 34 3.41 -11.79 -2.03
C LEU A 34 3.61 -11.05 -0.71
N PHE A 35 4.74 -11.27 -0.04
CA PHE A 35 5.11 -10.53 1.16
C PHE A 35 5.21 -9.02 0.86
N GLY A 36 6.04 -8.65 -0.12
CA GLY A 36 6.31 -7.26 -0.49
C GLY A 36 5.06 -6.50 -0.97
N ALA A 37 4.11 -7.18 -1.60
CA ALA A 37 2.86 -6.57 -2.07
C ALA A 37 1.80 -6.42 -0.98
N THR A 38 1.89 -7.14 0.14
CA THR A 38 0.82 -7.20 1.16
C THR A 38 1.23 -6.60 2.50
N VAL A 39 2.33 -7.06 3.09
CA VAL A 39 2.70 -6.68 4.45
C VAL A 39 3.13 -5.21 4.53
N PRO A 40 4.04 -4.70 3.66
CA PRO A 40 4.36 -3.27 3.64
C PRO A 40 3.15 -2.39 3.31
N ALA A 41 2.25 -2.85 2.45
CA ALA A 41 1.03 -2.11 2.08
C ALA A 41 0.07 -1.96 3.28
N VAL A 42 -0.09 -3.00 4.09
CA VAL A 42 -0.85 -2.94 5.35
C VAL A 42 -0.14 -2.05 6.37
N ALA A 43 1.16 -2.20 6.55
CA ALA A 43 1.92 -1.43 7.54
C ALA A 43 1.89 0.08 7.27
N THR A 44 1.90 0.49 5.99
CA THR A 44 1.87 1.91 5.58
C THR A 44 0.48 2.54 5.70
N THR A 45 -0.59 1.74 5.62
CA THR A 45 -1.98 2.21 5.72
C THR A 45 -2.55 2.13 7.15
N LEU A 46 -1.87 1.42 8.06
CA LEU A 46 -2.25 1.36 9.49
C LEU A 46 -2.40 2.75 10.15
N PRO A 47 -1.47 3.71 9.95
CA PRO A 47 -1.62 5.06 10.49
C PRO A 47 -2.89 5.75 10.00
N GLU A 48 -3.19 5.66 8.71
CA GLU A 48 -4.39 6.25 8.08
C GLU A 48 -5.68 5.65 8.64
N ILE A 49 -5.69 4.34 8.93
CA ILE A 49 -6.82 3.67 9.58
C ILE A 49 -7.02 4.18 11.02
N SER A 50 -5.94 4.58 11.70
CA SER A 50 -6.00 5.15 13.06
C SER A 50 -6.50 6.59 13.07
N THR A 51 -6.04 7.42 12.13
CA THR A 51 -6.34 8.86 12.04
C THR A 51 -7.65 9.16 11.30
N GLY A 52 -8.00 8.38 10.28
CA GLY A 52 -9.15 8.61 9.40
C GLY A 52 -10.51 8.72 10.12
N PRO A 53 -10.88 7.79 11.02
CA PRO A 53 -12.11 7.89 11.80
C PRO A 53 -12.15 9.13 12.70
N THR A 54 -10.99 9.54 13.22
CA THR A 54 -10.89 10.72 14.08
C THR A 54 -11.10 11.99 13.27
N SER A 55 -10.46 12.11 12.11
CA SER A 55 -10.62 13.26 11.20
C SER A 55 -12.06 13.41 10.70
N THR A 56 -12.72 12.31 10.36
CA THR A 56 -14.12 12.33 9.91
C THR A 56 -15.09 12.68 11.04
N ARG A 57 -14.84 12.22 12.27
CA ARG A 57 -15.63 12.60 13.46
C ARG A 57 -15.50 14.07 13.82
N LEU A 58 -14.33 14.66 13.56
CA LEU A 58 -14.08 16.09 13.78
C LEU A 58 -14.70 16.97 12.67
N GLY A 59 -15.28 16.37 11.62
CA GLY A 59 -15.81 17.10 10.47
C GLY A 59 -14.72 17.76 9.60
N ASP A 60 -13.46 17.47 9.86
CA ASP A 60 -12.33 18.03 9.12
C ASP A 60 -12.05 17.17 7.89
N HIS A 61 -12.77 17.50 6.83
CA HIS A 61 -12.59 16.86 5.52
C HIS A 61 -11.24 17.23 4.87
N GLN A 62 -10.66 18.39 5.20
CA GLN A 62 -9.37 18.78 4.65
C GLN A 62 -8.26 17.93 5.24
N LEU A 63 -8.29 17.71 6.55
CA LEU A 63 -7.35 16.82 7.24
C LEU A 63 -7.45 15.39 6.68
N ALA A 64 -8.67 14.84 6.54
CA ALA A 64 -8.88 13.49 6.02
C ALA A 64 -8.36 13.33 4.57
N VAL A 65 -8.57 14.34 3.73
CA VAL A 65 -8.06 14.35 2.35
C VAL A 65 -6.54 14.47 2.35
N SER A 66 -5.96 15.37 3.14
CA SER A 66 -4.52 15.57 3.19
C SER A 66 -3.75 14.35 3.69
N ASP A 67 -4.33 13.56 4.61
CA ASP A 67 -3.75 12.32 5.13
C ASP A 67 -3.66 11.26 4.03
N ILE A 68 -4.78 11.00 3.33
CA ILE A 68 -4.87 10.01 2.25
C ILE A 68 -3.97 10.36 1.06
N PHE A 69 -4.01 11.62 0.60
CA PHE A 69 -3.22 12.04 -0.56
C PHE A 69 -1.75 12.27 -0.19
N GLY A 70 -1.47 12.78 1.00
CA GLY A 70 -0.12 13.01 1.50
C GLY A 70 0.65 11.71 1.71
N GLY A 71 0.03 10.70 2.34
CA GLY A 71 0.63 9.38 2.53
C GLY A 71 1.04 8.71 1.22
N ASN A 72 0.13 8.70 0.23
CA ASN A 72 0.42 8.14 -1.08
C ASN A 72 1.44 8.97 -1.90
N ALA A 73 1.39 10.30 -1.82
CA ALA A 73 2.34 11.18 -2.50
C ALA A 73 3.76 11.09 -1.91
N PHE A 74 3.90 10.59 -0.68
CA PHE A 74 5.21 10.38 -0.05
C PHE A 74 5.95 9.14 -0.61
N LEU A 75 5.23 8.14 -1.12
CA LEU A 75 5.84 6.90 -1.62
C LEU A 75 6.81 7.12 -2.81
N PRO A 76 6.48 7.92 -3.85
CA PRO A 76 7.44 8.26 -4.90
C PRO A 76 8.68 9.01 -4.40
N VAL A 77 8.52 9.84 -3.36
CA VAL A 77 9.64 10.57 -2.75
C VAL A 77 10.60 9.60 -2.06
N LEU A 78 10.07 8.60 -1.35
CA LEU A 78 10.88 7.53 -0.76
C LEU A 78 11.61 6.72 -1.84
N PHE A 79 10.97 6.46 -2.96
CA PHE A 79 11.58 5.74 -4.08
C PHE A 79 12.74 6.53 -4.71
N LEU A 80 12.58 7.85 -4.87
CA LEU A 80 13.67 8.74 -5.29
C LEU A 80 14.82 8.69 -4.29
N LEU A 81 14.53 8.80 -2.99
CA LEU A 81 15.53 8.73 -1.94
C LEU A 81 16.29 7.39 -1.95
N ALA A 82 15.57 6.27 -2.14
CA ALA A 82 16.17 4.95 -2.28
C ALA A 82 17.13 4.87 -3.49
N THR A 83 16.76 5.49 -4.62
CA THR A 83 17.63 5.60 -5.81
C THR A 83 18.93 6.32 -5.49
N VAL A 84 18.83 7.47 -4.79
CA VAL A 84 19.99 8.29 -4.42
C VAL A 84 20.92 7.53 -3.47
N ILE A 85 20.37 6.84 -2.48
CA ILE A 85 21.15 6.06 -1.50
C ILE A 85 21.79 4.83 -2.14
N SER A 86 21.06 4.12 -3.02
CA SER A 86 21.55 2.90 -3.68
C SER A 86 22.56 3.20 -4.80
N GLY A 87 22.55 4.42 -5.34
CA GLY A 87 23.41 4.83 -6.46
C GLY A 87 23.05 4.14 -7.79
N LYS A 88 21.94 3.40 -7.83
CA LYS A 88 21.45 2.65 -9.00
C LYS A 88 20.02 3.05 -9.32
N PRO A 89 19.68 3.25 -10.61
CA PRO A 89 18.30 3.42 -11.04
C PRO A 89 17.46 2.20 -10.64
N VAL A 90 16.46 2.40 -9.79
CA VAL A 90 15.55 1.33 -9.34
C VAL A 90 14.48 0.99 -10.39
N LEU A 91 14.07 1.93 -11.25
CA LEU A 91 13.08 1.62 -12.31
C LEU A 91 13.60 0.65 -13.39
N PRO A 92 14.82 0.82 -13.95
CA PRO A 92 15.35 -0.09 -14.96
C PRO A 92 15.69 -1.48 -14.43
N ALA A 93 15.78 -1.64 -13.11
CA ALA A 93 15.99 -2.94 -12.44
C ALA A 93 14.66 -3.68 -12.16
N ALA A 94 13.52 -3.14 -12.57
CA ALA A 94 12.21 -3.73 -12.36
C ALA A 94 12.05 -5.03 -13.17
N HIS A 95 11.65 -6.11 -12.50
CA HIS A 95 11.34 -7.39 -13.13
C HIS A 95 9.90 -7.40 -13.70
N ASP A 96 9.58 -8.38 -14.55
CA ASP A 96 8.23 -8.60 -15.09
C ASP A 96 7.13 -8.60 -14.01
N THR A 97 7.49 -9.09 -12.84
CA THR A 97 6.64 -9.12 -11.64
C THR A 97 6.21 -7.72 -11.21
N ASP A 98 7.14 -6.76 -11.20
CA ASP A 98 6.94 -5.38 -10.76
C ASP A 98 6.08 -4.63 -11.78
N ILE A 99 6.32 -4.87 -13.06
CA ILE A 99 5.50 -4.32 -14.16
C ILE A 99 4.05 -4.79 -14.01
N ARG A 100 3.83 -6.08 -13.77
CA ARG A 100 2.47 -6.62 -13.58
C ARG A 100 1.81 -6.10 -12.29
N LEU A 101 2.57 -5.85 -11.21
CA LEU A 101 2.01 -5.28 -9.97
C LEU A 101 1.62 -3.82 -10.17
N THR A 102 2.47 -3.07 -10.88
CA THR A 102 2.20 -1.69 -11.27
C THR A 102 0.95 -1.62 -12.16
N ALA A 103 0.83 -2.50 -13.15
CA ALA A 103 -0.36 -2.59 -14.00
C ALA A 103 -1.63 -2.88 -13.19
N LEU A 104 -1.57 -3.80 -12.22
CA LEU A 104 -2.68 -4.05 -11.29
C LEU A 104 -3.03 -2.80 -10.48
N GLY A 105 -2.03 -2.09 -9.95
CA GLY A 105 -2.22 -0.82 -9.23
C GLY A 105 -2.88 0.26 -10.09
N VAL A 106 -2.47 0.39 -11.35
CA VAL A 106 -3.09 1.31 -12.31
C VAL A 106 -4.55 0.93 -12.56
N ILE A 107 -4.86 -0.35 -12.76
CA ILE A 107 -6.25 -0.83 -12.94
C ILE A 107 -7.09 -0.49 -11.72
N LEU A 108 -6.60 -0.76 -10.50
CA LEU A 108 -7.31 -0.44 -9.26
C LEU A 108 -7.56 1.07 -9.14
N THR A 109 -6.58 1.89 -9.51
CA THR A 109 -6.70 3.36 -9.50
C THR A 109 -7.76 3.83 -10.48
N VAL A 110 -7.81 3.26 -11.69
CA VAL A 110 -8.83 3.58 -12.70
C VAL A 110 -10.22 3.17 -12.23
N VAL A 111 -10.37 1.99 -11.62
CA VAL A 111 -11.65 1.54 -11.02
C VAL A 111 -12.11 2.51 -9.94
N HIS A 112 -11.21 2.95 -9.06
CA HIS A 112 -11.52 3.91 -8.01
C HIS A 112 -11.93 5.27 -8.58
N MET A 113 -11.21 5.76 -9.58
CA MET A 113 -11.51 7.01 -10.29
C MET A 113 -12.88 6.96 -10.98
N ALA A 114 -13.18 5.86 -11.68
CA ALA A 114 -14.46 5.63 -12.32
C ALA A 114 -15.60 5.63 -11.30
N GLY A 115 -15.43 4.93 -10.18
CA GLY A 115 -16.41 4.93 -9.09
C GLY A 115 -16.74 6.32 -8.54
N ARG A 116 -15.71 7.16 -8.37
CA ARG A 116 -15.87 8.56 -7.94
C ARG A 116 -16.64 9.43 -8.96
N ILE A 117 -16.51 9.14 -10.26
CA ILE A 117 -17.20 9.85 -11.35
C ILE A 117 -18.66 9.39 -11.46
N PHE A 118 -18.91 8.09 -11.48
CA PHE A 118 -20.25 7.52 -11.68
C PHE A 118 -21.12 7.58 -10.41
N ARG A 119 -20.55 7.87 -9.22
CA ARG A 119 -21.22 7.99 -7.92
C ARG A 119 -22.39 7.00 -7.73
N PRO A 120 -22.17 5.68 -7.83
CA PRO A 120 -23.22 4.71 -7.56
C PRO A 120 -23.72 4.88 -6.11
N ARG A 121 -25.00 5.25 -5.94
CA ARG A 121 -25.62 5.49 -4.62
C ARG A 121 -25.87 4.23 -3.79
N ARG A 122 -25.63 3.04 -4.35
CA ARG A 122 -25.83 1.77 -3.64
C ARG A 122 -24.62 1.50 -2.73
N GLN A 123 -24.91 1.34 -1.45
CA GLN A 123 -23.95 0.94 -0.43
C GLN A 123 -24.18 -0.53 -0.08
N TYR A 124 -23.11 -1.32 -0.04
CA TYR A 124 -23.13 -2.70 0.42
C TYR A 124 -22.16 -2.84 1.58
N ALA A 125 -22.60 -3.44 2.70
CA ALA A 125 -21.81 -3.55 3.94
C ALA A 125 -21.24 -2.20 4.45
N ARG A 126 -22.01 -1.11 4.36
CA ARG A 126 -21.58 0.28 4.68
C ARG A 126 -20.41 0.82 3.83
N MET A 127 -19.99 0.10 2.79
CA MET A 127 -19.00 0.53 1.80
C MET A 127 -19.67 0.84 0.46
N GLY A 128 -19.11 1.77 -0.32
CA GLY A 128 -19.53 1.99 -1.71
C GLY A 128 -19.17 0.78 -2.58
N ILE A 129 -19.97 0.50 -3.61
CA ILE A 129 -19.70 -0.59 -4.57
C ILE A 129 -18.28 -0.51 -5.14
N ASP A 130 -17.77 0.71 -5.34
CA ASP A 130 -16.43 0.97 -5.87
C ASP A 130 -15.32 0.45 -4.94
N SER A 131 -15.49 0.63 -3.62
CA SER A 131 -14.56 0.09 -2.62
C SER A 131 -14.61 -1.43 -2.57
N VAL A 132 -15.81 -2.02 -2.65
CA VAL A 132 -15.96 -3.48 -2.69
C VAL A 132 -15.30 -4.06 -3.95
N ALA A 133 -15.53 -3.46 -5.11
CA ALA A 133 -14.91 -3.88 -6.36
C ALA A 133 -13.38 -3.80 -6.30
N THR A 134 -12.83 -2.72 -5.73
CA THR A 134 -11.39 -2.55 -5.55
C THR A 134 -10.80 -3.65 -4.67
N VAL A 135 -11.45 -3.96 -3.54
CA VAL A 135 -11.02 -5.04 -2.64
C VAL A 135 -11.07 -6.40 -3.34
N VAL A 136 -12.15 -6.70 -4.05
CA VAL A 136 -12.31 -7.97 -4.77
C VAL A 136 -11.25 -8.13 -5.87
N ILE A 137 -11.02 -7.10 -6.69
CA ILE A 137 -10.01 -7.14 -7.75
C ILE A 137 -8.60 -7.30 -7.16
N HIS A 138 -8.31 -6.61 -6.06
CA HIS A 138 -7.03 -6.73 -5.38
C HIS A 138 -6.80 -8.14 -4.80
N LEU A 139 -7.80 -8.70 -4.10
CA LEU A 139 -7.75 -10.07 -3.57
C LEU A 139 -7.62 -11.11 -4.69
N LEU A 140 -8.34 -10.95 -5.80
CA LEU A 140 -8.24 -11.82 -6.96
C LEU A 140 -6.84 -11.73 -7.59
N GLY A 141 -6.28 -10.53 -7.70
CA GLY A 141 -4.93 -10.30 -8.20
C GLY A 141 -3.85 -10.93 -7.32
N ILE A 142 -3.99 -10.86 -6.00
CA ILE A 142 -3.09 -11.53 -5.05
C ILE A 142 -3.27 -13.04 -5.10
N ALA A 143 -4.50 -13.54 -5.06
CA ALA A 143 -4.80 -14.97 -5.10
C ALA A 143 -4.28 -15.62 -6.38
N GLY A 144 -4.47 -14.96 -7.54
CA GLY A 144 -3.93 -15.42 -8.82
C GLY A 144 -2.40 -15.56 -8.81
N ARG A 145 -1.69 -14.72 -8.04
CA ARG A 145 -0.24 -14.87 -7.86
C ARG A 145 0.14 -15.95 -6.86
N ALA A 146 -0.63 -16.10 -5.79
CA ALA A 146 -0.43 -17.17 -4.83
C ALA A 146 -0.59 -18.56 -5.47
N THR A 147 -1.49 -18.71 -6.44
CA THR A 147 -1.68 -19.97 -7.19
C THR A 147 -0.65 -20.22 -8.28
N ILE A 148 0.01 -19.18 -8.80
CA ILE A 148 1.07 -19.31 -9.83
C ILE A 148 2.45 -19.51 -9.18
N ALA A 149 2.61 -19.08 -7.93
CA ALA A 149 3.85 -19.22 -7.16
C ALA A 149 3.91 -20.47 -6.26
N ALA A 150 2.81 -21.24 -6.17
CA ALA A 150 2.74 -22.54 -5.49
C ALA A 150 2.93 -23.68 -6.51
#